data_AF-A0A927X6V2-F1
#
_entry.id   AF-A0A927X6V2-F1
#
_cell.length_a   1.000
_cell.length_b   1.000
_cell.length_c   1.000
_cell.angle_alpha   90.00
_cell.angle_beta   90.00
_cell.angle_gamma   90.00
#
_symmetry.space_group_name_H-M   'P 1'
#
loop_
_entity.id
_entity.type
_entity.pdbx_description
1 polymer ?
#
loop_
_entity_poly.entity_id
_entity_poly.type
_entity_poly.pdbx_seq_one_letter_code
_entity_poly.pdbx_strand_id
1 'polypeptide(L)'
;MIIDIEILLIIMSFIGTVAFSVSGALIAIENKLDLFGVIILGVITACGGGIIRDIMLSKEIRIFTEPWYLLTSVGVGIIIRFLAFRFKWSLSKVKLNENDT
;
A
#
# COMPACT_ATOMS: atom_id res chain seq x y z
N MET A 1 14.17 6.20 -26.89
CA MET A 1 15.00 6.59 -25.72
C MET A 1 14.19 7.29 -24.64
N ILE A 2 13.58 8.46 -24.90
CA ILE A 2 12.74 9.14 -23.87
C ILE A 2 11.46 8.35 -23.55
N ILE A 3 10.82 7.78 -24.58
CA ILE A 3 9.61 6.95 -24.44
C ILE A 3 9.87 5.71 -23.57
N ASP A 4 11.05 5.08 -23.70
CA ASP A 4 11.42 3.88 -22.93
C ASP A 4 11.53 4.16 -21.42
N ILE A 5 12.11 5.31 -21.06
CA ILE A 5 12.25 5.75 -19.68
C ILE A 5 10.90 6.09 -19.07
N GLU A 6 10.01 6.71 -19.83
CA GLU A 6 8.68 7.06 -19.34
C GLU A 6 7.83 5.82 -19.05
N ILE A 7 7.88 4.82 -19.93
CA ILE A 7 7.23 3.52 -19.72
C ILE A 7 7.81 2.83 -18.47
N LEU A 8 9.14 2.83 -18.31
CA LEU A 8 9.78 2.26 -17.13
C LEU A 8 9.32 2.95 -15.83
N LEU A 9 9.24 4.28 -15.83
CA LEU A 9 8.78 5.05 -14.67
C LEU A 9 7.31 4.76 -14.33
N ILE A 10 6.45 4.58 -15.33
CA ILE A 10 5.04 4.22 -15.12
C ILE A 10 4.96 2.83 -14.47
N ILE A 11 5.67 1.84 -15.02
CA ILE A 11 5.67 0.46 -14.48
C ILE A 11 6.19 0.44 -13.04
N MET A 12 7.33 1.08 -12.78
CA MET A 12 7.88 1.20 -11.42
C MET A 12 6.91 1.93 -10.49
N SER A 13 6.16 2.90 -11.00
CA SER A 13 5.18 3.63 -10.21
C SER A 13 4.04 2.74 -9.74
N PHE A 14 3.48 1.94 -10.64
CA PHE A 14 2.44 0.98 -10.30
C PHE A 14 2.92 -0.09 -9.33
N ILE A 15 4.10 -0.67 -9.58
CA ILE A 15 4.69 -1.70 -8.70
C ILE A 15 4.91 -1.12 -7.29
N GLY A 16 5.49 0.08 -7.20
CA GLY A 16 5.73 0.75 -5.92
C GLY A 16 4.43 1.04 -5.17
N THR A 17 3.41 1.58 -5.84
CA THR A 17 2.09 1.85 -5.23
C THR A 17 1.45 0.57 -4.69
N VAL A 18 1.47 -0.52 -5.47
CA VAL A 18 0.93 -1.81 -5.02
C VAL A 18 1.71 -2.36 -3.83
N ALA A 19 3.05 -2.39 -3.91
CA ALA A 19 3.89 -2.92 -2.83
C ALA A 19 3.72 -2.14 -1.52
N PHE A 20 3.70 -0.80 -1.58
CA PHE A 20 3.48 0.05 -0.40
C PHE A 20 2.07 -0.08 0.16
N SER A 21 1.05 -0.19 -0.70
CA SER A 21 -0.33 -0.41 -0.25
C SER A 21 -0.49 -1.77 0.43
N VAL A 22 0.16 -2.82 -0.06
CA VAL A 22 0.17 -4.14 0.60
C VAL A 22 0.85 -4.05 1.96
N SER A 23 2.01 -3.41 2.06
CA SER A 23 2.74 -3.26 3.32
C SER A 23 1.90 -2.53 4.39
N GLY A 24 1.28 -1.40 4.04
CA GLY A 24 0.40 -0.66 4.94
C GLY A 24 -0.85 -1.46 5.33
N ALA A 25 -1.45 -2.19 4.38
CA ALA A 25 -2.61 -3.03 4.65
C ALA A 25 -2.27 -4.19 5.60
N LEU A 26 -1.09 -4.82 5.47
CA LEU A 26 -0.64 -5.88 6.36
C LEU A 26 -0.41 -5.36 7.78
N ILE A 27 0.28 -4.23 7.93
CA ILE A 27 0.49 -3.59 9.25
C ILE A 27 -0.86 -3.24 9.91
N ALA A 28 -1.84 -2.77 9.14
CA ALA A 28 -3.17 -2.48 9.66
C ALA A 28 -3.88 -3.74 10.17
N ILE A 29 -3.75 -4.85 9.44
CA ILE A 29 -4.32 -6.14 9.86
C ILE A 29 -3.63 -6.66 11.12
N GLU A 30 -2.31 -6.54 11.22
CA GLU A 30 -1.53 -6.91 12.42
C GLU A 30 -1.97 -6.12 13.66
N ASN A 31 -2.26 -4.83 13.47
CA ASN A 31 -2.80 -3.94 14.51
C ASN A 31 -4.32 -4.11 14.73
N LYS A 32 -4.94 -5.14 14.14
CA LYS A 32 -6.37 -5.47 14.27
C LYS A 32 -7.31 -4.32 13.91
N LEU A 33 -6.89 -3.47 12.96
CA LEU A 33 -7.74 -2.41 12.45
C LEU A 33 -8.91 -2.99 11.63
N ASP A 34 -9.98 -2.23 11.54
CA ASP A 34 -11.14 -2.57 10.73
C ASP A 34 -10.84 -2.40 9.22
N LEU A 35 -11.80 -2.75 8.36
CA LEU A 35 -11.62 -2.63 6.91
C LEU A 35 -11.25 -1.19 6.52
N PHE A 36 -11.84 -0.21 7.18
CA PHE A 36 -11.55 1.20 6.93
C PHE A 36 -10.11 1.55 7.30
N GLY A 37 -9.62 1.13 8.47
CA GLY A 37 -8.23 1.31 8.88
C GLY A 37 -7.23 0.62 7.95
N VAL A 38 -7.56 -0.56 7.42
CA VAL A 38 -6.72 -1.27 6.42
C VAL A 38 -6.61 -0.47 5.12
N ILE A 39 -7.73 0.06 4.64
CA ILE A 39 -7.75 0.88 3.43
C ILE A 39 -6.97 2.19 3.66
N ILE A 40 -7.23 2.89 4.77
CA ILE A 40 -6.56 4.15 5.08
C ILE A 40 -5.06 3.96 5.21
N LEU A 41 -4.60 2.97 6.00
CA LEU A 41 -3.18 2.80 6.22
C LEU A 41 -2.47 2.38 4.93
N GLY A 42 -3.07 1.49 4.14
CA GLY A 42 -2.57 1.13 2.82
C GLY A 42 -2.45 2.33 1.88
N VAL A 43 -3.48 3.17 1.82
CA VAL A 43 -3.48 4.39 1.01
C VAL A 43 -2.42 5.38 1.49
N ILE A 44 -2.32 5.66 2.78
CA ILE A 44 -1.33 6.61 3.33
C ILE A 44 0.09 6.14 3.03
N THR A 45 0.39 4.85 3.22
CA THR A 45 1.72 4.30 2.92
C THR A 45 2.04 4.39 1.43
N ALA A 46 1.08 4.08 0.55
CA ALA A 46 1.26 4.19 -0.90
C ALA A 46 1.42 5.64 -1.38
N CYS A 47 0.59 6.57 -0.86
CA CYS A 47 0.69 8.00 -1.12
C CYS A 47 2.03 8.56 -0.66
N GLY A 48 2.47 8.22 0.55
CA GLY A 48 3.74 8.69 1.11
C GLY A 48 4.92 8.32 0.20
N GLY A 49 5.02 7.05 -0.22
CA GLY A 49 6.06 6.61 -1.15
C GLY A 49 5.94 7.24 -2.54
N GLY A 50 4.72 7.37 -3.07
CA GLY A 50 4.46 7.98 -4.38
C GLY A 50 4.84 9.46 -4.43
N ILE A 51 4.48 10.22 -3.39
CA ILE A 51 4.83 11.65 -3.25
C ILE A 51 6.34 11.81 -3.17
N ILE A 52 7.04 11.01 -2.33
CA ILE A 52 8.50 11.09 -2.19
C ILE A 52 9.18 10.86 -3.55
N ARG A 53 8.79 9.81 -4.27
CA ARG A 53 9.33 9.53 -5.62
C ARG A 53 9.09 10.70 -6.59
N ASP A 54 7.90 11.26 -6.58
CA ASP A 54 7.54 12.34 -7.51
C ASP A 54 8.33 13.62 -7.23
N ILE A 55 8.55 13.94 -5.95
CA ILE A 55 9.45 15.02 -5.52
C ILE A 55 10.90 14.76 -5.97
N MET A 56 11.42 13.54 -5.77
CA MET A 56 12.79 13.21 -6.19
C MET A 56 13.00 13.32 -7.70
N LEU A 57 11.95 13.02 -8.49
CA LEU A 57 11.97 13.16 -9.94
C LEU A 57 11.66 14.59 -10.41
N SER A 58 11.45 15.54 -9.49
CA SER A 58 10.99 16.91 -9.80
C SER A 58 9.78 16.93 -10.73
N LYS A 59 8.87 15.95 -10.57
CA LYS A 59 7.62 15.83 -11.32
C LYS A 59 6.45 16.25 -10.45
N GLU A 60 5.35 16.60 -11.11
CA GLU A 60 4.08 16.81 -10.41
C GLU A 60 3.65 15.55 -9.65
N ILE A 61 2.99 15.76 -8.52
CA ILE A 61 2.54 14.69 -7.64
C ILE A 61 1.36 13.97 -8.31
N ARG A 62 1.62 12.75 -8.80
CA ARG A 62 0.64 11.91 -9.53
C ARG A 62 -0.46 11.33 -8.65
N ILE A 63 -0.48 11.61 -7.35
CA ILE A 63 -1.64 11.21 -6.53
C ILE A 63 -2.82 12.19 -6.70
N PHE A 64 -2.54 13.46 -7.02
CA PHE A 64 -3.54 14.52 -7.07
C PHE A 64 -4.10 14.78 -8.47
N THR A 65 -3.28 14.55 -9.49
CA THR A 65 -3.66 14.73 -10.90
C THR A 65 -4.41 13.51 -11.45
N GLU A 66 -4.33 12.39 -10.74
CA GLU A 66 -4.18 11.11 -11.40
C GLU A 66 -4.89 10.01 -10.54
N PRO A 67 -6.25 9.88 -10.62
CA PRO A 67 -7.07 9.18 -9.60
C PRO A 67 -6.91 7.65 -9.54
N TRP A 68 -6.32 7.03 -10.55
CA TRP A 68 -6.14 5.57 -10.65
C TRP A 68 -5.12 5.05 -9.63
N TYR A 69 -4.15 5.88 -9.20
CA TYR A 69 -3.23 5.50 -8.11
C TYR A 69 -3.93 5.36 -6.76
N LEU A 70 -4.95 6.19 -6.53
CA LEU A 70 -5.78 6.10 -5.33
C LEU A 70 -6.69 4.86 -5.42
N LEU A 71 -7.34 4.65 -6.57
CA LEU A 71 -8.21 3.50 -6.81
C LEU A 71 -7.47 2.16 -6.67
N THR A 72 -6.23 2.08 -7.18
CA THR A 72 -5.40 0.88 -7.05
C THR A 72 -5.04 0.59 -5.61
N SER A 73 -4.69 1.60 -4.81
CA SER A 73 -4.39 1.43 -3.38
C SER A 73 -5.61 0.96 -2.59
N VAL A 74 -6.79 1.53 -2.85
CA VAL A 74 -8.06 1.07 -2.23
C VAL A 74 -8.38 -0.36 -2.64
N GLY A 75 -8.26 -0.68 -3.94
CA GLY A 75 -8.49 -2.01 -4.46
C GLY A 75 -7.57 -3.06 -3.82
N VAL A 76 -6.28 -2.74 -3.69
CA VAL A 76 -5.29 -3.59 -3.01
C VAL A 76 -5.66 -3.79 -1.54
N GLY A 77 -6.05 -2.74 -0.81
CA GLY A 77 -6.50 -2.85 0.58
C GLY A 77 -7.69 -3.80 0.75
N ILE A 78 -8.70 -3.71 -0.13
CA ILE A 78 -9.86 -4.61 -0.13
C ILE A 78 -9.44 -6.06 -0.43
N ILE A 79 -8.62 -6.27 -1.46
CA ILE A 79 -8.12 -7.59 -1.85
C ILE A 79 -7.33 -8.22 -0.71
N ILE A 80 -6.41 -7.49 -0.09
CA ILE A 80 -5.60 -7.98 1.03
C ILE A 80 -6.48 -8.30 2.23
N ARG A 81 -7.45 -7.45 2.58
CA ARG A 81 -8.38 -7.73 3.68
C ARG A 81 -9.26 -8.95 3.43
N PHE A 82 -9.72 -9.13 2.19
CA PHE A 82 -10.50 -10.29 1.78
C PHE A 82 -9.65 -11.56 1.78
N LEU A 83 -8.42 -11.50 1.28
CA LEU A 83 -7.48 -12.62 1.28
C LEU A 83 -7.11 -13.01 2.70
N ALA A 84 -6.81 -12.04 3.58
CA ALA A 84 -6.53 -12.29 5.00
C ALA A 84 -7.73 -12.92 5.74
N PHE A 85 -8.96 -12.52 5.39
CA PHE A 85 -10.17 -13.13 5.90
C PHE A 85 -10.31 -14.59 5.45
N ARG A 86 -10.12 -14.85 4.15
CA ARG A 86 -10.24 -16.20 3.58
C ARG A 86 -9.13 -17.14 4.05
N PHE A 87 -7.93 -16.62 4.24
CA PHE A 87 -6.79 -17.43 4.62
C PHE A 87 -6.72 -17.71 6.13
N LYS A 88 -7.71 -17.24 6.93
CA LYS A 88 -7.70 -17.32 8.41
C LYS A 88 -6.30 -17.00 8.91
N TRP A 89 -5.74 -15.88 8.44
CA TRP A 89 -4.29 -15.64 8.34
C TRP A 89 -3.65 -15.53 9.74
N SER A 90 -3.40 -16.69 10.33
CA SER A 90 -2.23 -17.10 11.10
C SER A 90 -1.61 -16.08 12.09
N LEU A 91 -2.41 -15.31 12.84
CA LEU A 91 -1.90 -14.38 13.87
C LEU A 91 -2.63 -14.46 15.23
N SER A 92 -3.16 -15.64 15.58
CA SER A 92 -3.21 -16.04 16.99
C SER A 92 -1.80 -16.18 17.63
N LYS A 93 -0.72 -15.88 16.89
CA LYS A 93 0.69 -16.04 17.26
C LYS A 93 1.32 -14.81 17.95
N VAL A 94 0.69 -13.63 17.92
CA VAL A 94 1.16 -12.43 18.68
C VAL A 94 0.69 -12.44 20.15
N LYS A 95 -0.08 -13.44 20.59
CA LYS A 95 -0.38 -13.63 22.03
C LYS A 95 0.81 -14.16 22.86
N LEU A 96 2.01 -14.32 22.28
CA LEU A 96 3.18 -14.95 22.94
C LEU A 96 4.39 -14.02 23.13
N ASN A 97 4.26 -12.70 22.99
CA ASN A 97 5.39 -11.79 23.22
C ASN A 97 5.05 -10.57 24.10
N GLU A 98 4.01 -10.67 24.94
CA GLU A 98 3.66 -9.64 25.93
C GLU A 98 3.48 -10.23 27.35
N ASN A 99 3.72 -11.54 27.53
CA ASN A 99 3.67 -12.21 28.83
C ASN A 99 5.04 -12.66 29.37
N ASP A 100 6.15 -12.26 28.72
CA ASP A 100 7.53 -12.65 29.10
C ASP A 100 8.50 -11.45 29.27
N THR A 101 7.99 -10.25 29.60
CA THR A 101 8.80 -9.13 30.12
C THR A 101 8.09 -8.39 31.23
#